data_AF-A0A6A7MC47-F1
#
_entry.id   AF-A0A6A7MC47-F1
#
_cell.length_a   1.000
_cell.length_b   1.000
_cell.length_c   1.000
_cell.angle_alpha   90.00
_cell.angle_beta   90.00
_cell.angle_gamma   90.00
#
_symmetry.space_group_name_H-M   'P 1'
#
loop_
_entity.id
_entity.type
_entity.pdbx_description
1 polymer ?
#
loop_
_entity_poly.entity_id
_entity_poly.type
_entity_poly.pdbx_seq_one_letter_code
_entity_poly.pdbx_strand_id
1 'polypeptide(L)'
;MRSARFHAAVARLLELPGRRLFQCREADAVRPVRAAEVNAFLQEVAGRRISLKDFRTLVASVAALKALAATEPADSERQRRRQVREAVIEIAEELANTPTVCRTSYVHDAVIAAFEAGALKRPRTRKAKSPATQAELLARIVARPGG
;
A
#
# COMPACT_ATOMS: atom_id res chain seq x y z
N MET A 1 10.85 9.86 -3.82
CA MET A 1 10.06 10.58 -2.81
C MET A 1 10.76 11.90 -2.47
N ARG A 2 10.22 13.07 -2.87
CA ARG A 2 10.84 14.40 -2.66
C ARG A 2 9.99 15.24 -1.69
N SER A 3 10.04 14.93 -0.40
CA SER A 3 9.35 15.72 0.63
C SER A 3 10.39 16.38 1.53
N ALA A 4 10.40 17.71 1.60
CA ALA A 4 11.31 18.46 2.48
C ALA A 4 11.08 18.08 3.95
N ARG A 5 9.80 17.88 4.35
CA ARG A 5 9.43 17.45 5.70
C ARG A 5 9.98 16.06 6.03
N PHE A 6 9.97 15.14 5.07
CA PHE A 6 10.54 13.80 5.25
C PHE A 6 12.06 13.87 5.40
N HIS A 7 12.75 14.63 4.55
CA HIS A 7 14.20 14.81 4.66
C HIS A 7 14.59 15.41 6.02
N ALA A 8 13.91 16.46 6.46
CA ALA A 8 14.15 17.07 7.76
C ALA A 8 13.93 16.08 8.92
N ALA A 9 12.89 15.24 8.84
CA ALA A 9 12.64 14.21 9.84
C ALA A 9 13.75 13.14 9.85
N VAL A 10 14.19 12.66 8.68
CA VAL A 10 15.28 11.68 8.57
C VAL A 10 16.61 12.28 9.07
N ALA A 11 16.92 13.53 8.72
CA ALA A 11 18.12 14.22 9.19
C ALA A 11 18.15 14.28 10.74
N ARG A 12 17.04 14.68 11.37
CA ARG A 12 16.91 14.69 12.84
C ARG A 12 17.07 13.32 13.48
N LEU A 13 16.66 12.25 12.80
CA LEU A 13 16.87 10.88 13.30
C LEU A 13 18.34 10.44 13.16
N LEU A 14 19.04 10.87 12.10
CA LEU A 14 20.46 10.58 11.88
C LEU A 14 21.39 11.34 12.84
N GLU A 15 20.94 12.45 13.42
CA GLU A 15 21.66 13.19 14.47
C GLU A 15 21.66 12.46 15.83
N LEU A 16 20.79 11.46 16.03
CA LEU A 16 20.71 10.72 17.28
C LEU A 16 21.86 9.70 17.39
N PRO A 17 22.40 9.48 18.61
CA PRO A 17 23.48 8.52 18.80
C PRO A 17 22.99 7.07 18.63
N GLY A 18 23.82 6.24 18.00
CA GLY A 18 23.60 4.79 17.88
C GLY A 18 23.46 4.30 16.43
N ARG A 19 23.18 3.01 16.27
CA ARG A 19 23.09 2.34 14.95
C ARG A 19 21.66 2.25 14.38
N ARG A 20 20.63 2.54 15.19
CA ARG A 20 19.23 2.31 14.82
C ARG A 20 18.59 3.63 14.40
N LEU A 21 18.02 3.70 13.20
CA LEU A 21 17.41 4.95 12.71
C LEU A 21 16.14 5.35 13.48
N PHE A 22 15.30 4.38 13.85
CA PHE A 22 14.03 4.67 14.54
C PHE A 22 14.23 4.72 16.05
N GLN A 23 14.38 5.94 16.56
CA GLN A 23 14.61 6.25 17.97
C GLN A 23 13.68 7.38 18.43
N CYS A 24 13.39 7.39 19.72
CA CYS A 24 12.77 8.52 20.41
C CYS A 24 13.67 8.98 21.56
N ARG A 25 13.54 10.26 21.91
CA ARG A 25 14.15 10.80 23.13
C ARG A 25 13.09 10.79 24.23
N GLU A 26 13.42 10.18 25.35
CA GLU A 26 12.62 10.18 26.57
C GLU A 26 13.48 10.76 27.69
N ALA A 27 13.08 11.93 28.20
CA ALA A 27 13.91 12.76 29.08
C ALA A 27 15.31 12.95 28.47
N ASP A 28 16.36 12.52 29.18
CA ASP A 28 17.76 12.63 28.75
C ASP A 28 18.29 11.37 28.05
N ALA A 29 17.45 10.34 27.86
CA ALA A 29 17.83 9.09 27.21
C ALA A 29 17.29 8.99 25.78
N VAL A 30 18.06 8.35 24.91
CA VAL A 30 17.60 7.97 23.56
C VAL A 30 17.38 6.47 23.54
N ARG A 31 16.19 6.04 23.15
CA ARG A 31 15.84 4.62 23.05
C ARG A 31 15.25 4.28 21.68
N PRO A 32 15.40 3.03 21.22
CA PRO A 32 14.80 2.61 19.98
C PRO A 32 13.27 2.50 20.10
N VAL A 33 12.59 2.81 19.01
CA VAL A 33 11.15 2.58 18.85
C VAL A 33 10.92 1.16 18.31
N ARG A 34 10.01 0.41 18.93
CA ARG A 34 9.63 -0.94 18.49
C ARG A 34 8.35 -0.94 17.67
N ALA A 35 8.18 -1.97 16.82
CA ALA A 35 6.97 -2.13 16.02
C ALA A 35 5.68 -2.21 16.85
N ALA A 36 5.74 -2.78 18.07
CA ALA A 36 4.61 -2.84 18.98
C ALA A 36 4.11 -1.45 19.39
N GLU A 37 5.03 -0.51 19.63
CA GLU A 37 4.72 0.87 20.00
C GLU A 37 4.07 1.60 18.81
N VAL A 38 4.59 1.38 17.61
CA VAL A 38 3.98 1.92 16.38
C VAL A 38 2.57 1.36 16.17
N ASN A 39 2.37 0.05 16.36
CA ASN A 39 1.04 -0.57 16.26
C ASN A 39 0.08 -0.07 17.34
N ALA A 40 0.55 0.19 18.56
CA ALA A 40 -0.29 0.76 19.62
C ALA A 40 -0.73 2.18 19.24
N PHE A 41 0.21 3.02 18.81
CA PHE A 41 -0.08 4.36 18.32
C PHE A 41 -1.06 4.37 17.15
N LEU A 42 -0.89 3.47 16.17
CA LEU A 42 -1.81 3.34 15.04
C LEU A 42 -3.24 2.98 15.46
N GLN A 43 -3.39 2.09 16.44
CA GLN A 43 -4.71 1.72 16.97
C GLN A 43 -5.37 2.90 17.69
N GLU A 44 -4.59 3.63 18.49
CA GLU A 44 -5.05 4.82 19.22
C GLU A 44 -5.58 5.88 18.25
N VAL A 45 -4.77 6.30 17.27
CA VAL A 45 -5.17 7.39 16.34
C VAL A 45 -6.30 6.98 15.40
N ALA A 46 -6.42 5.69 15.07
CA ALA A 46 -7.48 5.21 14.18
C ALA A 46 -8.79 4.87 14.91
N GLY A 47 -8.77 4.72 16.24
CA GLY A 47 -9.92 4.28 17.03
C GLY A 47 -10.40 2.87 16.69
N ARG A 48 -9.55 2.05 16.06
CA ARG A 48 -9.88 0.69 15.62
C ARG A 48 -8.64 -0.18 15.55
N ARG A 49 -8.83 -1.50 15.58
CA ARG A 49 -7.73 -2.47 15.49
C ARG A 49 -7.11 -2.47 14.10
N ILE A 50 -6.01 -1.73 13.93
CA ILE A 50 -5.16 -1.72 12.74
C ILE A 50 -3.70 -1.93 13.12
N SER A 51 -2.90 -2.33 12.15
CA SER A 51 -1.48 -2.60 12.29
C SER A 51 -0.69 -2.12 11.08
N LEU A 52 0.64 -2.15 11.19
CA LEU A 52 1.56 -1.94 10.07
C LEU A 52 1.31 -2.89 8.90
N LYS A 53 0.77 -4.10 9.14
CA LYS A 53 0.42 -5.04 8.07
C LYS A 53 -0.70 -4.46 7.20
N ASP A 54 -1.74 -3.91 7.83
CA ASP A 54 -2.91 -3.37 7.13
C ASP A 54 -2.51 -2.19 6.23
N PHE A 55 -1.57 -1.35 6.68
CA PHE A 55 -1.00 -0.30 5.85
C PHE A 55 -0.27 -0.84 4.62
N ARG A 56 0.53 -1.90 4.77
CA ARG A 56 1.22 -2.51 3.63
C ARG A 56 0.22 -3.11 2.64
N THR A 57 -0.82 -3.80 3.13
CA THR A 57 -1.90 -4.32 2.29
C THR A 57 -2.66 -3.21 1.58
N LEU A 58 -2.98 -2.11 2.27
CA LEU A 58 -3.65 -0.95 1.69
C LEU A 58 -2.81 -0.34 0.55
N VAL A 59 -1.54 -0.02 0.82
CA VAL A 59 -0.65 0.63 -0.16
C VAL A 59 -0.45 -0.24 -1.39
N ALA A 60 -0.19 -1.53 -1.20
CA ALA A 60 0.00 -2.45 -2.32
C ALA A 60 -1.28 -2.70 -3.11
N SER A 61 -2.44 -2.80 -2.46
CA SER A 61 -3.73 -2.93 -3.14
C SER A 61 -4.07 -1.68 -3.95
N VAL A 62 -3.73 -0.49 -3.45
CA VAL A 62 -3.84 0.77 -4.20
C VAL A 62 -2.89 0.78 -5.40
N ALA A 63 -1.64 0.33 -5.24
CA ALA A 63 -0.68 0.21 -6.33
C ALA A 63 -1.18 -0.77 -7.42
N ALA A 64 -1.70 -1.93 -7.03
CA ALA A 64 -2.31 -2.92 -7.92
C ALA A 64 -3.51 -2.35 -8.66
N LEU A 65 -4.42 -1.70 -7.94
CA LEU A 65 -5.57 -1.03 -8.52
C LEU A 65 -5.12 0.03 -9.54
N LYS A 66 -4.08 0.81 -9.23
CA LYS A 66 -3.54 1.84 -10.14
C LYS A 66 -2.94 1.24 -11.41
N ALA A 67 -2.12 0.21 -11.29
CA ALA A 67 -1.49 -0.47 -12.42
C ALA A 67 -2.57 -1.11 -13.31
N LEU A 68 -3.46 -1.91 -12.72
CA LEU A 68 -4.53 -2.59 -13.43
C LEU A 68 -5.52 -1.62 -14.07
N ALA A 69 -5.90 -0.53 -13.39
CA ALA A 69 -6.79 0.46 -13.97
C ALA A 69 -6.12 1.30 -15.07
N ALA A 70 -4.79 1.29 -15.20
CA ALA A 70 -4.09 1.90 -16.33
C ALA A 70 -4.04 0.98 -17.57
N THR A 71 -4.26 -0.31 -17.37
CA THR A 71 -4.25 -1.36 -18.41
C THR A 71 -5.64 -1.55 -18.98
N GLU A 72 -5.75 -1.61 -20.32
CA GLU A 72 -7.00 -2.00 -20.97
C GLU A 72 -7.23 -3.52 -20.75
N PRO A 73 -8.36 -3.95 -20.17
CA PRO A 73 -8.63 -5.36 -19.95
C PRO A 73 -8.67 -6.12 -21.28
N ALA A 74 -7.91 -7.21 -21.37
CA ALA A 74 -7.97 -8.08 -22.55
C ALA A 74 -9.34 -8.78 -22.67
N ASP A 75 -9.70 -9.20 -23.89
CA ASP A 75 -11.01 -9.79 -24.17
C ASP A 75 -11.22 -11.16 -23.49
N SER A 76 -10.16 -11.97 -23.40
CA SER A 76 -10.24 -13.29 -22.76
C SER A 76 -9.80 -13.25 -21.29
N GLU A 77 -10.48 -14.04 -20.46
CA GLU A 77 -10.13 -14.22 -19.04
C GLU A 77 -8.68 -14.69 -18.85
N ARG A 78 -8.20 -15.60 -19.73
CA ARG A 78 -6.82 -16.09 -19.71
C ARG A 78 -5.81 -14.96 -19.89
N GLN A 79 -6.08 -14.01 -20.79
CA GLN A 79 -5.22 -12.85 -21.01
C GLN A 79 -5.33 -11.85 -19.85
N ARG A 80 -6.52 -11.63 -19.27
CA ARG A 80 -6.66 -10.79 -18.07
C ARG A 80 -5.89 -11.35 -16.87
N ARG A 81 -5.94 -12.67 -16.64
CA ARG A 81 -5.09 -13.36 -15.64
C ARG A 81 -3.59 -13.14 -15.89
N ARG A 82 -3.16 -13.01 -17.15
CA ARG A 82 -1.77 -12.68 -17.50
C ARG A 82 -1.44 -11.23 -17.15
N GLN A 83 -2.31 -10.28 -17.49
CA GLN A 83 -2.16 -8.87 -17.12
C GLN A 83 -2.09 -8.67 -15.60
N VAL A 84 -2.88 -9.42 -14.83
CA VAL A 84 -2.79 -9.43 -13.36
C VAL A 84 -1.43 -9.89 -12.88
N ARG A 85 -0.89 -10.97 -13.44
CA ARG A 85 0.45 -11.46 -13.06
C ARG A 85 1.53 -10.42 -13.37
N GLU A 86 1.47 -9.76 -14.52
CA GLU A 86 2.42 -8.70 -14.90
C GLU A 86 2.37 -7.53 -13.92
N ALA A 87 1.17 -7.05 -13.56
CA ALA A 87 1.01 -5.98 -12.57
C ALA A 87 1.57 -6.39 -11.19
N VAL A 88 1.33 -7.63 -10.75
CA VAL A 88 1.87 -8.13 -9.48
C VAL A 88 3.40 -8.18 -9.49
N ILE A 89 4.02 -8.55 -10.62
CA ILE A 89 5.49 -8.57 -10.75
C ILE A 89 6.05 -7.15 -10.61
N GLU A 90 5.48 -6.18 -11.32
CA GLU A 90 5.91 -4.77 -11.25
C GLU A 90 5.83 -4.22 -9.82
N ILE A 91 4.74 -4.49 -9.12
CA ILE A 91 4.54 -4.01 -7.74
C ILE A 91 5.45 -4.74 -6.75
N ALA A 92 5.73 -6.02 -6.99
CA ALA A 92 6.68 -6.77 -6.18
C ALA A 92 8.08 -6.17 -6.25
N GLU A 93 8.52 -5.75 -7.44
CA GLU A 93 9.77 -5.02 -7.63
C GLU A 93 9.76 -3.67 -6.89
N GLU A 94 8.68 -2.88 -7.03
CA GLU A 94 8.55 -1.58 -6.33
C GLU A 94 8.58 -1.72 -4.81
N LEU A 95 7.93 -2.75 -4.27
CA LEU A 95 7.85 -3.00 -2.84
C LEU A 95 9.04 -3.80 -2.30
N ALA A 96 10.02 -4.15 -3.13
CA ALA A 96 11.15 -5.01 -2.79
C ALA A 96 10.73 -6.33 -2.12
N ASN A 97 9.66 -6.95 -2.64
CA ASN A 97 9.14 -8.25 -2.21
C ASN A 97 9.13 -9.23 -3.40
N THR A 98 8.93 -10.52 -3.13
CA THR A 98 8.72 -11.49 -4.23
C THR A 98 7.29 -11.37 -4.78
N PRO A 99 7.04 -11.70 -6.06
CA PRO A 99 5.68 -11.70 -6.63
C PRO A 99 4.72 -12.57 -5.83
N THR A 100 5.18 -13.72 -5.32
CA THR A 100 4.40 -14.60 -4.46
C THR A 100 3.97 -13.90 -3.17
N VAL A 101 4.89 -13.23 -2.48
CA VAL A 101 4.58 -12.49 -1.24
C VAL A 101 3.65 -11.31 -1.53
N CYS A 102 3.89 -10.58 -2.63
CA CYS A 102 3.00 -9.50 -3.06
C CYS A 102 1.57 -9.96 -3.29
N ARG A 103 1.41 -11.06 -4.02
CA ARG A 103 0.09 -11.62 -4.31
C ARG A 103 -0.64 -12.07 -3.07
N THR A 104 0.02 -12.78 -2.15
CA THR A 104 -0.66 -13.42 -1.01
C THR A 104 -0.81 -12.52 0.20
N SER A 105 0.07 -11.53 0.36
CA SER A 105 0.16 -10.74 1.60
C SER A 105 -0.23 -9.27 1.43
N TYR A 106 -0.24 -8.75 0.20
CA TYR A 106 -0.29 -7.32 -0.03
C TYR A 106 -1.41 -6.87 -0.99
N VAL A 107 -1.77 -7.66 -2.00
CA VAL A 107 -2.88 -7.32 -2.92
C VAL A 107 -4.18 -7.96 -2.45
N HIS A 108 -5.23 -7.15 -2.29
CA HIS A 108 -6.55 -7.64 -1.90
C HIS A 108 -7.25 -8.35 -3.08
N ASP A 109 -7.77 -9.55 -2.86
CA ASP A 109 -8.37 -10.41 -3.90
C ASP A 109 -9.50 -9.73 -4.68
N ALA A 110 -10.34 -8.95 -4.01
CA ALA A 110 -11.39 -8.16 -4.65
C ALA A 110 -10.89 -7.24 -5.80
N VAL A 111 -9.66 -6.74 -5.73
CA VAL A 111 -9.06 -5.92 -6.82
C VAL A 111 -8.77 -6.80 -8.04
N ILE A 112 -8.23 -7.99 -7.81
CA ILE A 112 -7.95 -8.99 -8.86
C ILE A 112 -9.25 -9.44 -9.51
N ALA A 113 -10.24 -9.83 -8.69
CA ALA A 113 -11.55 -10.27 -9.15
C ALA A 113 -12.26 -9.17 -9.97
N ALA A 114 -12.20 -7.90 -9.52
CA ALA A 114 -12.77 -6.79 -10.25
C ALA A 114 -12.11 -6.58 -11.63
N PHE A 115 -10.79 -6.78 -11.76
CA PHE A 115 -10.12 -6.69 -13.06
C PHE A 115 -10.47 -7.87 -13.97
N GLU A 116 -10.46 -9.08 -13.44
CA GLU A 116 -10.78 -10.31 -14.19
C GLU A 116 -12.24 -10.33 -14.68
N ALA A 117 -13.15 -9.70 -13.94
CA ALA A 117 -14.54 -9.48 -14.34
C ALA A 117 -14.74 -8.29 -15.31
N GLY A 118 -13.68 -7.55 -15.67
CA GLY A 118 -13.77 -6.36 -16.52
C GLY A 118 -14.49 -5.17 -15.85
N ALA A 119 -14.64 -5.19 -14.53
CA ALA A 119 -15.35 -4.18 -13.77
C ALA A 119 -14.49 -2.95 -13.41
N LEU A 120 -13.17 -3.03 -13.57
CA LEU A 120 -12.26 -1.90 -13.39
C LEU A 120 -12.25 -1.00 -14.61
N LYS A 121 -12.72 0.24 -14.44
CA LYS A 121 -12.68 1.26 -15.49
C LYS A 121 -11.41 2.09 -15.40
N ARG A 122 -10.84 2.42 -16.55
CA ARG A 122 -9.68 3.30 -16.65
C ARG A 122 -9.99 4.71 -16.10
N PRO A 123 -9.20 5.26 -15.16
CA PRO A 123 -9.44 6.59 -14.62
C PRO A 123 -9.22 7.64 -15.71
N ARG A 124 -10.29 8.38 -16.07
CA ARG A 124 -10.25 9.38 -17.16
C ARG A 124 -9.73 10.75 -16.74
N THR A 125 -9.66 11.05 -15.45
CA THR A 125 -9.31 12.39 -14.94
C THR A 125 -8.13 12.34 -13.98
N ARG A 126 -7.41 13.48 -13.84
CA ARG A 126 -6.31 13.63 -12.86
C ARG A 126 -6.81 13.46 -11.42
N LYS A 127 -8.02 13.93 -11.10
CA LYS A 127 -8.65 13.74 -9.79
C LYS A 127 -8.87 12.26 -9.46
N ALA A 128 -9.29 11.47 -10.45
CA ALA A 128 -9.45 10.02 -10.31
C ALA A 128 -8.14 9.26 -10.05
N LYS A 129 -6.98 9.89 -10.30
CA LYS A 129 -5.64 9.34 -10.01
C LYS A 129 -5.10 9.78 -8.64
N SER A 130 -5.84 10.58 -7.86
CA SER A 130 -5.37 11.04 -6.56
C SER A 130 -5.34 9.89 -5.54
N PRO A 131 -4.40 9.87 -4.57
CA PRO A 131 -4.34 8.81 -3.56
C PRO A 131 -5.64 8.64 -2.77
N ALA A 132 -6.31 9.73 -2.43
CA ALA A 132 -7.59 9.71 -1.73
C ALA A 132 -8.68 9.03 -2.58
N THR A 133 -8.83 9.42 -3.84
CA THR A 133 -9.83 8.79 -4.73
C THR A 133 -9.50 7.31 -5.01
N GLN A 134 -8.22 6.94 -5.09
CA GLN A 134 -7.84 5.54 -5.25
C GLN A 134 -8.13 4.71 -4.00
N ALA A 135 -7.91 5.27 -2.80
CA ALA A 135 -8.27 4.63 -1.55
C ALA A 135 -9.80 4.46 -1.41
N GLU A 136 -10.58 5.47 -1.80
CA GLU A 136 -12.06 5.38 -1.84
C GLU A 136 -12.54 4.32 -2.84
N LEU A 137 -11.94 4.27 -4.05
CA LEU A 137 -12.27 3.26 -5.05
C LEU A 137 -11.96 1.85 -4.53
N LEU A 138 -10.79 1.66 -3.91
CA LEU A 138 -10.42 0.41 -3.27
C LEU A 138 -11.43 0.05 -2.16
N ALA A 139 -11.80 0.99 -1.29
CA ALA A 139 -12.78 0.76 -0.24
C ALA A 139 -14.13 0.31 -0.82
N ARG A 140 -14.57 0.91 -1.94
CA ARG A 140 -15.81 0.49 -2.63
C ARG A 140 -15.70 -0.90 -3.25
N ILE A 141 -14.54 -1.27 -3.78
CA ILE A 141 -14.31 -2.61 -4.35
C ILE A 141 -14.33 -3.67 -3.23
N VAL A 142 -13.64 -3.39 -2.13
CA VAL A 142 -13.54 -4.29 -0.97
C VAL A 142 -14.87 -4.41 -0.23
N ALA A 143 -15.67 -3.34 -0.15
CA ALA A 143 -16.95 -3.34 0.54
C ALA A 143 -18.11 -3.96 -0.26
N ARG A 144 -17.90 -4.35 -1.53
CA ARG A 144 -18.94 -5.01 -2.32
C ARG A 144 -19.13 -6.45 -1.82
N PRO A 145 -20.33 -6.84 -1.37
CA PRO A 145 -20.63 -8.24 -1.09
C PRO A 145 -20.67 -9.00 -2.41
N GLY A 146 -19.80 -9.99 -2.58
CA GLY A 146 -19.77 -10.83 -3.79
C GLY A 146 -18.38 -11.00 -4.38
N GLY A 147 -17.60 -11.84 -3.72
CA GLY A 147 -16.43 -12.56 -4.22
C GLY A 147 -16.33 -13.84 -3.41
#